data_AF-A0A359G1J9-F1
#
_entry.id   AF-A0A359G1J9-F1
#
_cell.length_a   1.000
_cell.length_b   1.000
_cell.length_c   1.000
_cell.angle_alpha   90.00
_cell.angle_beta   90.00
_cell.angle_gamma   90.00
#
_symmetry.space_group_name_H-M   'P 1'
#
loop_
_entity.id
_entity.type
_entity.pdbx_description
1 polymer ?
#
loop_
_entity_poly.entity_id
_entity_poly.type
_entity_poly.pdbx_seq_one_letter_code
_entity_poly.pdbx_strand_id
1 'polypeptide(L)'
;MLIDKWSMEAGNDTYDFMERCVKDPSVNYVIMLLDKNYAEKADNRQGGVGTETQIISQEVYSNTVQNKFIPVIFERGPDEKIYKPAYLKSRLHFDLTKDNANAEFMRLVKHLYGEKTYPMPQTKGTKPDWVSQPEIVPSVVSGPLFTIQNASDDVLVRSEIRKALNLVKESVFTIEPTSEEKAKFRAEPQTYLDFLGTLRPYRDAFIKALENITHKEYFTDVVADFFEEYRQTQDDHRDSDDYPSQARRALLHEMFIYTIALLWGAEEYSKIRDLITRTYFLGGKYRENKTAKLTDIVYAGGHTNLIENAKKKVDNKNYYSGLAQQWSEHVMAGYSLDQVTFADLLIYNLSVLEEPENTWYWFPMLYVYGLENPMFSRFAIRLKSAHQLKRLAGLVGDASPAGIDERIQKMVKLSANDKYRYNSSFEEAPLILDYVKADEIGKLP
;
A
#
# COMPACT_ATOMS: atom_id res chain seq x y z
N MET A 1 6.56 -19.19 -37.10
CA MET A 1 5.94 -17.92 -37.54
C MET A 1 5.28 -18.21 -38.88
N LEU A 2 3.99 -17.92 -39.02
CA LEU A 2 3.23 -18.11 -40.27
C LEU A 2 2.93 -16.74 -40.84
N ILE A 3 3.36 -16.49 -42.08
CA ILE A 3 3.07 -15.26 -42.83
C ILE A 3 2.71 -15.69 -44.24
N ASP A 4 1.60 -15.16 -44.74
CA ASP A 4 1.04 -15.44 -46.07
C ASP A 4 2.10 -15.41 -47.18
N LYS A 5 2.90 -14.35 -47.24
CA LYS A 5 3.95 -14.10 -48.23
C LYS A 5 5.01 -15.19 -48.32
N TRP A 6 5.24 -15.95 -47.26
CA TRP A 6 6.24 -17.01 -47.20
C TRP A 6 5.63 -18.41 -47.11
N SER A 7 4.34 -18.52 -46.85
CA SER A 7 3.66 -19.79 -46.59
C SER A 7 2.60 -20.15 -47.64
N MET A 8 2.38 -19.27 -48.62
CA MET A 8 1.47 -19.49 -49.74
C MET A 8 2.22 -19.44 -51.07
N GLU A 9 2.05 -20.46 -51.89
CA GLU A 9 2.48 -20.54 -53.28
C GLU A 9 1.29 -20.26 -54.23
N ALA A 10 1.58 -20.02 -55.51
CA ALA A 10 0.55 -19.79 -56.51
C ALA A 10 -0.38 -21.02 -56.64
N GLY A 11 -1.66 -20.85 -56.29
CA GLY A 11 -2.68 -21.92 -56.30
C GLY A 11 -3.16 -22.36 -54.92
N ASN A 12 -2.56 -21.87 -53.83
CA ASN A 12 -3.10 -22.11 -52.49
C ASN A 12 -4.38 -21.30 -52.22
N ASP A 13 -5.32 -21.92 -51.51
CA ASP A 13 -6.53 -21.25 -51.03
C ASP A 13 -6.21 -20.42 -49.76
N THR A 14 -6.49 -19.11 -49.83
CA THR A 14 -6.42 -18.20 -48.68
C THR A 14 -7.35 -18.63 -47.54
N TYR A 15 -8.46 -19.29 -47.86
CA TYR A 15 -9.43 -19.79 -46.89
C TYR A 15 -8.83 -20.87 -46.00
N ASP A 16 -8.26 -21.92 -46.61
CA ASP A 16 -7.62 -23.03 -45.89
C ASP A 16 -6.43 -22.55 -45.06
N PHE A 17 -5.69 -21.56 -45.56
CA PHE A 17 -4.57 -20.96 -44.82
C PHE A 17 -5.04 -20.26 -43.53
N MET A 18 -6.09 -19.46 -43.62
CA MET A 18 -6.65 -18.73 -42.48
C MET A 18 -7.34 -19.65 -41.48
N GLU A 19 -8.09 -20.64 -41.96
CA GLU A 19 -8.71 -21.65 -41.10
C GLU A 19 -7.65 -22.43 -40.32
N ARG A 20 -6.52 -22.77 -40.95
CA ARG A 20 -5.37 -23.39 -40.28
C ARG A 20 -4.77 -22.48 -39.21
N CYS A 21 -4.55 -21.20 -39.49
CA CYS A 21 -4.03 -20.26 -38.47
C CYS A 21 -4.94 -20.17 -37.22
N VAL A 22 -6.25 -20.31 -37.41
CA VAL A 22 -7.23 -20.28 -36.31
C VAL A 22 -7.32 -21.61 -35.56
N LYS A 23 -7.37 -22.74 -36.26
CA LYS A 23 -7.63 -24.06 -35.66
C LYS A 23 -6.38 -24.82 -35.22
N ASP A 24 -5.20 -24.50 -35.76
CA ASP A 24 -3.97 -25.21 -35.42
C ASP A 24 -3.57 -24.94 -33.95
N PRO A 25 -3.47 -25.99 -33.10
CA PRO A 25 -3.07 -25.86 -31.70
C PRO A 25 -1.63 -25.37 -31.50
N SER A 26 -0.76 -25.53 -32.51
CA SER A 26 0.62 -25.04 -32.48
C SER A 26 0.73 -23.53 -32.69
N VAL A 27 -0.35 -22.88 -33.15
CA VAL A 27 -0.42 -21.42 -33.29
C VAL A 27 -0.96 -20.82 -32.01
N ASN A 28 -0.06 -20.28 -31.18
CA ASN A 28 -0.42 -19.69 -29.89
C ASN A 28 -1.06 -18.30 -30.04
N TYR A 29 -0.59 -17.50 -31.00
CA TYR A 29 -0.99 -16.10 -31.19
C TYR A 29 -1.17 -15.76 -32.68
N VAL A 30 -2.16 -14.92 -32.96
CA VAL A 30 -2.49 -14.35 -34.28
C VAL A 30 -2.49 -12.83 -34.13
N ILE A 31 -1.51 -12.18 -34.75
CA ILE A 31 -1.35 -10.72 -34.68
C ILE A 31 -2.21 -10.08 -35.77
N MET A 32 -3.07 -9.15 -35.37
CA MET A 32 -3.96 -8.43 -36.27
C MET A 32 -3.47 -7.00 -36.41
N LEU A 33 -2.87 -6.67 -37.56
CA LEU A 33 -2.43 -5.31 -37.86
C LEU A 33 -3.64 -4.49 -38.34
N LEU A 34 -4.07 -3.54 -37.52
CA LEU A 34 -5.27 -2.76 -37.76
C LEU A 34 -4.92 -1.41 -38.35
N ASP A 35 -5.43 -1.19 -39.57
CA ASP A 35 -5.42 0.07 -40.30
C ASP A 35 -6.87 0.47 -40.67
N LYS A 36 -7.02 1.63 -41.31
CA LYS A 36 -8.35 2.10 -41.73
C LYS A 36 -9.04 1.12 -42.69
N ASN A 37 -8.30 0.63 -43.68
CA ASN A 37 -8.82 -0.23 -44.73
C ASN A 37 -9.30 -1.59 -44.20
N TYR A 38 -8.56 -2.17 -43.26
CA TYR A 38 -8.88 -3.42 -42.60
C TYR A 38 -10.17 -3.29 -41.81
N ALA A 39 -10.30 -2.22 -41.00
CA ALA A 39 -11.52 -1.96 -40.24
C ALA A 39 -12.74 -1.79 -41.14
N GLU A 40 -12.63 -0.97 -42.19
CA GLU A 40 -13.74 -0.71 -43.12
C GLU A 40 -14.15 -1.94 -43.93
N LYS A 41 -13.18 -2.75 -44.40
CA LYS A 41 -13.48 -4.00 -45.12
C LYS A 41 -14.11 -5.06 -44.22
N ALA A 42 -13.64 -5.17 -42.97
CA ALA A 42 -14.17 -6.11 -42.00
C ALA A 42 -15.62 -5.77 -41.60
N ASP A 43 -15.92 -4.48 -41.36
CA ASP A 43 -17.26 -4.04 -40.96
C ASP A 43 -18.26 -4.06 -42.14
N ASN A 44 -17.85 -3.66 -43.34
CA ASN A 44 -18.72 -3.59 -44.52
C ASN A 44 -18.79 -4.89 -45.33
N ARG A 45 -17.96 -5.89 -45.01
CA ARG A 45 -17.89 -7.19 -45.70
C ARG A 45 -17.66 -7.06 -47.22
N GLN A 46 -16.83 -6.11 -47.64
CA GLN A 46 -16.55 -5.85 -49.07
C GLN A 46 -15.16 -6.37 -49.50
N GLY A 47 -15.09 -7.01 -50.67
CA GLY A 47 -13.85 -7.32 -51.41
C GLY A 47 -12.97 -8.43 -50.85
N GLY A 48 -13.42 -9.69 -50.84
CA GLY A 48 -12.60 -10.87 -50.51
C GLY A 48 -12.23 -11.06 -49.03
N VAL A 49 -12.26 -9.99 -48.23
CA VAL A 49 -11.98 -9.99 -46.77
C VAL A 49 -13.17 -10.47 -45.93
N GLY A 50 -14.35 -10.63 -46.54
CA GLY A 50 -15.57 -11.08 -45.86
C GLY A 50 -15.44 -12.47 -45.25
N THR A 51 -14.70 -13.36 -45.91
CA THR A 51 -14.54 -14.76 -45.47
C THR A 51 -13.54 -14.89 -44.32
N GLU A 52 -12.40 -14.20 -44.39
CA GLU A 52 -11.43 -14.14 -43.28
C GLU A 52 -12.07 -13.55 -42.02
N THR A 53 -12.83 -12.47 -42.19
CA THR A 53 -13.54 -11.80 -41.10
C THR A 53 -14.61 -12.70 -40.51
N GLN A 54 -15.28 -13.57 -41.29
CA GLN A 54 -16.25 -14.53 -40.76
C GLN A 54 -15.62 -15.56 -39.84
N ILE A 55 -14.49 -16.16 -40.23
CA ILE A 55 -13.80 -17.17 -39.41
C ILE A 55 -13.28 -16.55 -38.12
N ILE A 56 -12.59 -15.39 -38.22
CA ILE A 56 -12.03 -14.72 -37.05
C ILE A 56 -13.14 -14.20 -36.14
N SER A 57 -14.17 -13.54 -36.67
CA SER A 57 -15.25 -13.02 -35.84
C SER A 57 -16.02 -14.13 -35.13
N GLN A 58 -16.32 -15.25 -35.80
CA GLN A 58 -16.97 -16.40 -35.17
C GLN A 58 -16.13 -16.95 -34.02
N GLU A 59 -14.82 -17.13 -34.19
CA GLU A 59 -13.93 -17.62 -33.14
C GLU A 59 -13.80 -16.62 -31.97
N VAL A 60 -13.69 -15.32 -32.29
CA VAL A 60 -13.61 -14.24 -31.28
C VAL A 60 -14.91 -14.09 -30.47
N TYR A 61 -16.07 -14.40 -31.06
CA TYR A 61 -17.37 -14.37 -30.39
C TYR A 61 -17.71 -15.66 -29.64
N SER A 62 -17.28 -16.83 -30.14
CA SER A 62 -17.62 -18.14 -29.56
C SER A 62 -16.83 -18.44 -28.29
N ASN A 63 -15.62 -17.91 -28.15
CA ASN A 63 -14.72 -18.19 -27.02
C ASN A 63 -14.50 -16.97 -26.13
N THR A 64 -15.08 -16.99 -24.92
CA THR A 64 -15.05 -15.87 -23.95
C THR A 64 -13.68 -15.65 -23.30
N VAL A 65 -12.77 -16.63 -23.34
CA VAL A 65 -11.49 -16.64 -22.60
C VAL A 65 -10.25 -16.77 -23.52
N GLN A 66 -10.37 -16.48 -24.82
CA GLN A 66 -9.25 -16.70 -25.75
C GLN A 66 -8.31 -15.48 -25.86
N ASN A 67 -7.01 -15.69 -25.62
CA ASN A 67 -5.93 -14.71 -25.80
C ASN A 67 -5.20 -14.85 -27.15
N LYS A 68 -5.78 -15.60 -28.10
CA LYS A 68 -5.12 -15.98 -29.35
C LYS A 68 -5.03 -14.81 -30.34
N PHE A 69 -6.08 -14.00 -30.47
CA PHE A 69 -6.07 -12.86 -31.39
C PHE A 69 -5.59 -11.60 -30.69
N ILE A 70 -4.52 -11.00 -31.21
CA ILE A 70 -3.88 -9.82 -30.64
C ILE A 70 -4.05 -8.62 -31.58
N PRO A 71 -4.93 -7.66 -31.25
CA PRO A 71 -5.06 -6.43 -32.02
C PRO A 71 -3.84 -5.52 -31.83
N VAL A 72 -3.26 -5.05 -32.93
CA VAL A 72 -2.15 -4.09 -32.95
C VAL A 72 -2.55 -2.92 -33.83
N ILE A 73 -2.58 -1.72 -33.25
CA ILE A 73 -2.91 -0.48 -33.98
C ILE A 73 -1.66 0.01 -34.67
N PHE A 74 -1.75 0.10 -36.00
CA PHE A 74 -0.65 0.50 -36.87
C PHE A 74 -0.91 1.84 -37.57
N GLU A 75 -2.17 2.29 -37.57
CA GLU A 75 -2.60 3.58 -38.12
C GLU A 75 -3.67 4.23 -37.22
N ARG A 76 -3.59 5.56 -37.08
CA ARG A 76 -4.63 6.37 -36.42
C ARG A 76 -5.26 7.33 -37.42
N GLY A 77 -6.56 7.55 -37.24
CA GLY A 77 -7.30 8.55 -37.97
C GLY A 77 -7.10 9.97 -37.41
N PRO A 78 -7.75 10.96 -38.05
CA PRO A 78 -7.92 12.29 -37.48
C PRO A 78 -8.49 12.20 -36.05
N ASP A 79 -8.08 13.12 -35.18
CA ASP A 79 -8.52 13.20 -33.78
C ASP A 79 -8.22 11.96 -32.92
N GLU A 80 -7.06 11.32 -33.14
CA GLU A 80 -6.63 10.11 -32.43
C GLU A 80 -7.59 8.91 -32.58
N LYS A 81 -8.44 8.90 -33.61
CA LYS A 81 -9.40 7.82 -33.83
C LYS A 81 -8.68 6.49 -34.09
N ILE A 82 -9.00 5.49 -33.28
CA ILE A 82 -8.52 4.12 -33.45
C ILE A 82 -9.42 3.37 -34.44
N TYR A 83 -8.83 2.82 -35.51
CA TYR A 83 -9.53 1.98 -36.46
C TYR A 83 -9.60 0.54 -35.94
N LYS A 84 -10.78 0.14 -35.45
CA LYS A 84 -11.06 -1.23 -35.00
C LYS A 84 -12.38 -1.71 -35.61
N PRO A 85 -12.40 -2.93 -36.18
CA PRO A 85 -13.64 -3.60 -36.53
C PRO A 85 -14.57 -3.75 -35.32
N ALA A 86 -15.87 -3.77 -35.56
CA ALA A 86 -16.90 -3.86 -34.52
C ALA A 86 -16.72 -5.05 -33.57
N TYR A 87 -16.26 -6.20 -34.08
CA TYR A 87 -16.04 -7.41 -33.29
C TYR A 87 -14.82 -7.36 -32.35
N LEU A 88 -13.93 -6.38 -32.52
CA LEU A 88 -12.76 -6.15 -31.64
C LEU A 88 -12.92 -4.94 -30.71
N LYS A 89 -14.08 -4.26 -30.74
CA LYS A 89 -14.28 -2.99 -30.04
C LYS A 89 -14.06 -3.09 -28.51
N SER A 90 -14.43 -4.22 -27.90
CA SER A 90 -14.25 -4.48 -26.47
C SER A 90 -12.90 -5.10 -26.09
N ARG A 91 -12.06 -5.44 -27.08
CA ARG A 91 -10.78 -6.13 -26.85
C ARG A 91 -9.63 -5.13 -26.65
N LEU A 92 -8.75 -5.46 -25.70
CA LEU A 92 -7.50 -4.75 -25.48
C LEU A 92 -6.59 -4.89 -26.71
N HIS A 93 -5.67 -3.94 -26.88
CA HIS A 93 -4.79 -3.83 -28.05
C HIS A 93 -3.42 -3.31 -27.63
N PHE A 94 -2.42 -3.54 -28.48
CA PHE A 94 -1.14 -2.82 -28.46
C PHE A 94 -1.21 -1.66 -29.45
N ASP A 95 -0.62 -0.52 -29.09
CA ASP A 95 -0.65 0.67 -29.92
C ASP A 95 0.78 1.09 -30.30
N LEU A 96 1.12 0.93 -31.58
CA LEU A 96 2.45 1.24 -32.11
C LEU A 96 2.50 2.61 -32.81
N THR A 97 1.45 3.43 -32.70
CA THR A 97 1.34 4.70 -33.44
C THR A 97 1.77 5.94 -32.63
N LYS A 98 2.08 5.76 -31.34
CA LYS A 98 2.45 6.83 -30.42
C LYS A 98 3.97 6.97 -30.25
N ASP A 99 4.42 8.06 -29.64
CA ASP A 99 5.84 8.31 -29.32
C ASP A 99 6.49 7.20 -28.47
N ASN A 100 5.68 6.40 -27.77
CA ASN A 100 6.11 5.24 -26.99
C ASN A 100 6.08 3.91 -27.77
N ALA A 101 6.04 3.93 -29.11
CA ALA A 101 5.95 2.73 -29.96
C ALA A 101 7.00 1.66 -29.62
N ASN A 102 8.24 2.04 -29.29
CA ASN A 102 9.29 1.11 -28.88
C ASN A 102 8.94 0.36 -27.58
N ALA A 103 8.37 1.07 -26.60
CA ALA A 103 7.97 0.46 -25.33
C ALA A 103 6.77 -0.48 -25.52
N GLU A 104 5.78 -0.08 -26.31
CA GLU A 104 4.63 -0.91 -26.65
C GLU A 104 5.02 -2.13 -27.49
N PHE A 105 6.00 -1.99 -28.40
CA PHE A 105 6.56 -3.11 -29.15
C PHE A 105 7.26 -4.12 -28.22
N MET A 106 8.11 -3.65 -27.30
CA MET A 106 8.74 -4.52 -26.30
C MET A 106 7.71 -5.25 -25.43
N ARG A 107 6.61 -4.57 -25.10
CA ARG A 107 5.48 -5.13 -24.35
C ARG A 107 4.70 -6.18 -25.17
N LEU A 108 4.48 -5.95 -26.46
CA LEU A 108 3.92 -6.95 -27.38
C LEU A 108 4.83 -8.19 -27.46
N VAL A 109 6.14 -8.01 -27.62
CA VAL A 109 7.11 -9.13 -27.67
C VAL A 109 7.06 -9.93 -26.37
N LYS A 110 7.11 -9.29 -25.19
CA LYS A 110 6.96 -9.99 -23.90
C LYS A 110 5.68 -10.82 -23.85
N HIS A 111 4.56 -10.25 -24.27
CA HIS A 111 3.28 -10.95 -24.32
C HIS A 111 3.31 -12.20 -25.21
N LEU A 112 3.94 -12.12 -26.39
CA LEU A 112 4.08 -13.25 -27.33
C LEU A 112 4.94 -14.40 -26.78
N TYR A 113 5.82 -14.12 -25.82
CA TYR A 113 6.62 -15.14 -25.13
C TYR A 113 6.00 -15.61 -23.81
N GLY A 114 4.75 -15.22 -23.52
CA GLY A 114 4.04 -15.63 -22.29
C GLY A 114 4.45 -14.85 -21.03
N GLU A 115 5.29 -13.82 -21.16
CA GLU A 115 5.69 -12.96 -20.07
C GLU A 115 4.55 -11.97 -19.75
N LYS A 116 4.06 -11.99 -18.51
CA LYS A 116 3.06 -11.01 -18.06
C LYS A 116 3.75 -9.65 -17.93
N THR A 117 3.36 -8.68 -18.76
CA THR A 117 3.89 -7.30 -18.70
C THR A 117 3.69 -6.61 -17.36
N TYR A 118 2.70 -7.08 -16.60
CA TYR A 118 2.51 -6.75 -15.19
C TYR A 118 2.53 -8.09 -14.47
N PRO A 119 3.60 -8.45 -13.75
CA PRO A 119 3.56 -9.64 -12.92
C PRO A 119 2.37 -9.50 -11.96
N MET A 120 1.57 -10.55 -11.85
CA MET A 120 0.62 -10.64 -10.74
C MET A 120 1.46 -10.47 -9.47
N PRO A 121 1.05 -9.64 -8.48
CA PRO A 121 1.84 -9.47 -7.26
C PRO A 121 2.18 -10.86 -6.72
N GLN A 122 3.49 -11.16 -6.65
CA GLN A 122 3.98 -12.52 -6.37
C GLN A 122 3.52 -13.02 -5.00
N THR A 123 3.12 -12.11 -4.12
CA THR A 123 2.41 -12.39 -2.89
C THR A 123 0.92 -12.26 -3.11
N LYS A 124 0.22 -13.39 -3.26
CA LYS A 124 -1.15 -13.45 -2.73
C LYS A 124 -1.01 -13.13 -1.25
N GLY A 125 -1.55 -12.00 -0.80
CA GLY A 125 -1.64 -11.71 0.64
C GLY A 125 -2.25 -12.93 1.33
N THR A 126 -1.60 -13.42 2.37
CA THR A 126 -2.15 -14.49 3.20
C THR A 126 -3.49 -13.98 3.73
N LYS A 127 -4.55 -14.81 3.68
CA LYS A 127 -5.84 -14.45 4.26
C LYS A 127 -5.59 -14.03 5.72
N PRO A 128 -5.89 -12.80 6.13
CA PRO A 128 -5.65 -12.40 7.50
C PRO A 128 -6.49 -13.23 8.49
N ASP A 129 -5.92 -13.51 9.66
CA ASP A 129 -6.55 -14.43 10.63
C ASP A 129 -7.91 -13.93 11.15
N TRP A 130 -8.11 -12.60 11.22
CA TRP A 130 -9.36 -11.97 11.64
C TRP A 130 -10.56 -12.31 10.74
N VAL A 131 -10.33 -12.72 9.48
CA VAL A 131 -11.43 -13.09 8.58
C VAL A 131 -12.17 -14.34 9.08
N SER A 132 -11.56 -15.12 9.97
CA SER A 132 -12.14 -16.33 10.55
C SER A 132 -12.38 -16.26 12.06
N GLN A 133 -12.07 -15.14 12.72
CA GLN A 133 -12.19 -15.00 14.18
C GLN A 133 -13.21 -13.92 14.57
N PRO A 134 -13.98 -14.13 15.66
CA PRO A 134 -14.86 -13.10 16.18
C PRO A 134 -14.03 -11.92 16.69
N GLU A 135 -14.58 -10.72 16.57
CA GLU A 135 -13.93 -9.52 17.04
C GLU A 135 -13.87 -9.51 18.58
N ILE A 136 -12.66 -9.44 19.14
CA ILE A 136 -12.43 -9.50 20.59
C ILE A 136 -12.20 -8.08 21.11
N VAL A 137 -13.14 -7.58 21.91
CA VAL A 137 -12.94 -6.36 22.71
C VAL A 137 -12.57 -6.77 24.13
N PRO A 138 -11.42 -6.34 24.69
CA PRO A 138 -11.06 -6.61 26.07
C PRO A 138 -12.17 -6.15 27.03
N SER A 139 -12.57 -7.03 27.95
CA SER A 139 -13.69 -6.78 28.87
C SER A 139 -13.50 -5.54 29.73
N VAL A 140 -12.25 -5.20 30.07
CA VAL A 140 -11.89 -4.01 30.86
C VAL A 140 -12.20 -2.71 30.13
N VAL A 141 -12.19 -2.70 28.79
CA VAL A 141 -12.41 -1.50 27.97
C VAL A 141 -13.86 -1.42 27.44
N SER A 142 -14.63 -2.51 27.52
CA SER A 142 -15.98 -2.60 26.93
C SER A 142 -16.97 -1.61 27.54
N GLY A 143 -16.93 -1.40 28.85
CA GLY A 143 -17.79 -0.44 29.55
C GLY A 143 -17.57 1.00 29.09
N PRO A 144 -16.33 1.54 29.21
CA PRO A 144 -15.99 2.86 28.67
C PRO A 144 -16.33 3.01 27.18
N LEU A 145 -16.02 2.02 26.34
CA LEU A 145 -16.35 2.06 24.91
C LEU A 145 -17.86 2.17 24.67
N PHE A 146 -18.65 1.38 25.40
CA PHE A 146 -20.11 1.45 25.32
C PHE A 146 -20.60 2.85 25.71
N THR A 147 -20.06 3.45 26.77
CA THR A 147 -20.43 4.81 27.17
C THR A 147 -20.05 5.84 26.10
N ILE A 148 -18.84 5.77 25.55
CA ILE A 148 -18.36 6.67 24.49
C ILE A 148 -19.30 6.61 23.27
N GLN A 149 -19.71 5.42 22.85
CA GLN A 149 -20.56 5.22 21.67
C GLN A 149 -22.00 5.74 21.84
N ASN A 150 -22.50 5.82 23.08
CA ASN A 150 -23.88 6.18 23.38
C ASN A 150 -24.03 7.56 24.02
N ALA A 151 -22.93 8.20 24.44
CA ALA A 151 -22.95 9.51 25.05
C ALA A 151 -23.12 10.62 23.99
N SER A 152 -23.99 11.58 24.28
CA SER A 152 -24.12 12.81 23.48
C SER A 152 -23.36 14.00 24.08
N ASP A 153 -23.00 13.92 25.36
CA ASP A 153 -22.24 14.95 26.07
C ASP A 153 -20.74 14.80 25.80
N ASP A 154 -20.13 15.86 25.25
CA ASP A 154 -18.73 15.87 24.87
C ASP A 154 -17.78 15.82 26.07
N VAL A 155 -18.20 16.35 27.23
CA VAL A 155 -17.41 16.27 28.47
C VAL A 155 -17.31 14.83 28.94
N LEU A 156 -18.44 14.12 28.97
CA LEU A 156 -18.49 12.69 29.29
C LEU A 156 -17.65 11.88 28.31
N VAL A 157 -17.82 12.08 27.00
CA VAL A 157 -17.01 11.41 25.96
C VAL A 157 -15.52 11.63 26.20
N ARG A 158 -15.10 12.86 26.47
CA ARG A 158 -13.69 13.20 26.74
C ARG A 158 -13.15 12.56 28.02
N SER A 159 -13.97 12.37 29.05
CA SER A 159 -13.55 11.65 30.25
C SER A 159 -13.44 10.14 30.04
N GLU A 160 -14.41 9.54 29.35
CA GLU A 160 -14.44 8.10 29.14
C GLU A 160 -13.41 7.65 28.10
N ILE A 161 -13.10 8.48 27.08
CA ILE A 161 -12.00 8.17 26.16
C ILE A 161 -10.67 8.08 26.90
N ARG A 162 -10.35 9.06 27.77
CA ARG A 162 -9.11 9.01 28.58
C ARG A 162 -9.06 7.79 29.49
N LYS A 163 -10.19 7.44 30.10
CA LYS A 163 -10.31 6.23 30.91
C LYS A 163 -10.11 4.96 30.08
N ALA A 164 -10.73 4.85 28.91
CA ALA A 164 -10.57 3.72 27.99
C ALA A 164 -9.11 3.57 27.56
N LEU A 165 -8.46 4.67 27.17
CA LEU A 165 -7.05 4.67 26.77
C LEU A 165 -6.12 4.32 27.94
N ASN A 166 -6.38 4.81 29.16
CA ASN A 166 -5.61 4.41 30.33
C ASN A 166 -5.75 2.92 30.65
N LEU A 167 -6.96 2.36 30.55
CA LEU A 167 -7.21 0.93 30.75
C LEU A 167 -6.51 0.07 29.69
N VAL A 168 -6.49 0.53 28.43
CA VAL A 168 -5.70 -0.10 27.36
C VAL A 168 -4.23 -0.16 27.76
N LYS A 169 -3.63 0.99 28.14
CA LYS A 169 -2.23 1.08 28.56
C LYS A 169 -1.95 0.15 29.73
N GLU A 170 -2.67 0.29 30.85
CA GLU A 170 -2.46 -0.51 32.07
C GLU A 170 -2.57 -2.02 31.81
N SER A 171 -3.54 -2.44 31.00
CA SER A 171 -3.74 -3.85 30.68
C SER A 171 -2.59 -4.43 29.87
N VAL A 172 -2.05 -3.69 28.90
CA VAL A 172 -0.89 -4.11 28.10
C VAL A 172 0.36 -4.34 28.96
N PHE A 173 0.56 -3.53 30.00
CA PHE A 173 1.67 -3.71 30.95
C PHE A 173 1.39 -4.75 32.04
N THR A 174 0.12 -5.05 32.32
CA THR A 174 -0.28 -6.12 33.26
C THR A 174 -0.15 -7.52 32.63
N ILE A 175 -0.27 -7.62 31.31
CA ILE A 175 -0.04 -8.86 30.57
C ILE A 175 1.46 -9.16 30.58
N GLU A 176 1.85 -10.10 31.44
CA GLU A 176 3.20 -10.62 31.58
C GLU A 176 3.22 -12.10 31.22
N PRO A 177 4.21 -12.56 30.43
CA PRO A 177 4.37 -13.99 30.20
C PRO A 177 4.84 -14.67 31.49
N THR A 178 4.32 -15.87 31.73
CA THR A 178 4.73 -16.75 32.82
C THR A 178 6.22 -17.10 32.69
N SER A 179 6.83 -17.53 33.81
CA SER A 179 8.22 -18.00 33.78
C SER A 179 8.44 -19.16 32.80
N GLU A 180 7.42 -20.00 32.60
CA GLU A 180 7.46 -21.11 31.64
C GLU A 180 7.44 -20.61 30.19
N GLU A 181 6.57 -19.66 29.85
CA GLU A 181 6.52 -19.06 28.51
C GLU A 181 7.83 -18.34 28.18
N LYS A 182 8.35 -17.54 29.13
CA LYS A 182 9.64 -16.84 28.97
C LYS A 182 10.78 -17.80 28.66
N ALA A 183 10.83 -18.94 29.36
CA ALA A 183 11.84 -19.98 29.09
C ALA A 183 11.72 -20.60 27.69
N LYS A 184 10.52 -20.63 27.11
CA LYS A 184 10.24 -21.21 25.79
C LYS A 184 10.45 -20.25 24.62
N PHE A 185 10.37 -18.92 24.80
CA PHE A 185 10.45 -17.95 23.69
C PHE A 185 11.61 -18.14 22.71
N ARG A 186 12.78 -18.59 23.19
CA ARG A 186 13.94 -18.85 22.32
C ARG A 186 13.88 -20.21 21.61
N ALA A 187 13.39 -21.24 22.30
CA ALA A 187 13.38 -22.63 21.85
C ALA A 187 12.14 -22.96 21.00
N GLU A 188 11.00 -22.37 21.34
CA GLU A 188 9.69 -22.48 20.69
C GLU A 188 9.19 -21.07 20.33
N PRO A 189 9.71 -20.45 19.25
CA PRO A 189 9.43 -19.04 18.98
C PRO A 189 7.95 -18.73 18.68
N GLN A 190 7.15 -19.75 18.37
CA GLN A 190 5.70 -19.61 18.25
C GLN A 190 5.08 -19.08 19.55
N THR A 191 5.55 -19.53 20.72
CA THR A 191 5.06 -19.03 22.02
C THR A 191 5.26 -17.52 22.17
N TYR A 192 6.34 -16.97 21.58
CA TYR A 192 6.54 -15.52 21.57
C TYR A 192 5.58 -14.80 20.61
N LEU A 193 5.34 -15.34 19.42
CA LEU A 193 4.36 -14.78 18.49
C LEU A 193 2.92 -14.85 19.04
N ASP A 194 2.60 -15.93 19.77
CA ASP A 194 1.32 -16.06 20.48
C ASP A 194 1.19 -15.00 21.57
N PHE A 195 2.27 -14.72 22.33
CA PHE A 195 2.31 -13.63 23.29
C PHE A 195 2.05 -12.27 22.63
N LEU A 196 2.70 -11.96 21.49
CA LEU A 196 2.36 -10.76 20.69
C LEU A 196 0.87 -10.73 20.34
N GLY A 197 0.30 -11.89 19.99
CA GLY A 197 -1.11 -12.04 19.67
C GLY A 197 -2.06 -11.68 20.80
N THR A 198 -1.66 -11.86 22.06
CA THR A 198 -2.45 -11.46 23.24
C THR A 198 -2.58 -9.94 23.39
N LEU A 199 -1.68 -9.17 22.80
CA LEU A 199 -1.69 -7.70 22.87
C LEU A 199 -2.56 -7.06 21.78
N ARG A 200 -2.82 -7.77 20.67
CA ARG A 200 -3.59 -7.23 19.52
C ARG A 200 -4.99 -6.71 19.87
N PRO A 201 -5.80 -7.36 20.73
CA PRO A 201 -7.11 -6.83 21.12
C PRO A 201 -7.05 -5.42 21.73
N TYR A 202 -5.91 -5.01 22.30
CA TYR A 202 -5.72 -3.68 22.88
C TYR A 202 -5.41 -2.61 21.82
N ARG A 203 -4.74 -2.98 20.72
CA ARG A 203 -4.66 -2.14 19.51
C ARG A 203 -6.06 -1.89 18.95
N ASP A 204 -6.86 -2.94 18.80
CA ASP A 204 -8.20 -2.82 18.24
C ASP A 204 -9.12 -1.97 19.13
N ALA A 205 -9.07 -2.20 20.45
CA ALA A 205 -9.81 -1.40 21.42
C ALA A 205 -9.41 0.09 21.40
N PHE A 206 -8.10 0.38 21.27
CA PHE A 206 -7.60 1.74 21.14
C PHE A 206 -8.15 2.43 19.91
N ILE A 207 -8.06 1.81 18.72
CA ILE A 207 -8.54 2.41 17.47
C ILE A 207 -10.05 2.62 17.51
N LYS A 208 -10.82 1.66 18.00
CA LYS A 208 -12.27 1.82 18.22
C LYS A 208 -12.62 2.97 19.16
N ALA A 209 -11.81 3.19 20.18
CA ALA A 209 -12.03 4.31 21.09
C ALA A 209 -11.82 5.63 20.34
N LEU A 210 -10.74 5.73 19.56
CA LEU A 210 -10.40 6.91 18.77
C LEU A 210 -11.42 7.23 17.68
N GLU A 211 -12.03 6.23 17.05
CA GLU A 211 -13.07 6.41 16.01
C GLU A 211 -14.18 7.37 16.46
N ASN A 212 -14.56 7.33 17.74
CA ASN A 212 -15.64 8.14 18.32
C ASN A 212 -15.27 9.61 18.55
N ILE A 213 -13.97 9.94 18.56
CA ILE A 213 -13.48 11.30 18.79
C ILE A 213 -12.72 11.86 17.58
N THR A 214 -12.69 11.15 16.46
CA THR A 214 -11.90 11.50 15.25
C THR A 214 -12.09 12.96 14.82
N HIS A 215 -13.31 13.46 14.84
CA HIS A 215 -13.64 14.83 14.43
C HIS A 215 -13.52 15.88 15.55
N LYS A 216 -13.22 15.47 16.79
CA LYS A 216 -13.15 16.37 17.95
C LYS A 216 -11.83 17.14 17.96
N GLU A 217 -11.86 18.39 18.44
CA GLU A 217 -10.67 19.26 18.49
C GLU A 217 -9.59 18.71 19.43
N TYR A 218 -9.98 18.10 20.56
CA TYR A 218 -9.06 17.53 21.54
C TYR A 218 -8.45 16.18 21.12
N PHE A 219 -8.69 15.70 19.90
CA PHE A 219 -8.20 14.40 19.44
C PHE A 219 -6.69 14.28 19.56
N THR A 220 -5.96 15.25 19.00
CA THR A 220 -4.49 15.16 18.91
C THR A 220 -3.83 15.23 20.27
N ASP A 221 -4.40 16.00 21.21
CA ASP A 221 -3.94 16.05 22.60
C ASP A 221 -4.17 14.73 23.32
N VAL A 222 -5.37 14.15 23.23
CA VAL A 222 -5.68 12.85 23.86
C VAL A 222 -4.76 11.74 23.33
N VAL A 223 -4.49 11.76 22.03
CA VAL A 223 -3.62 10.78 21.38
C VAL A 223 -2.14 10.99 21.73
N ALA A 224 -1.67 12.24 21.73
CA ALA A 224 -0.30 12.55 22.11
C ALA A 224 -0.02 12.20 23.59
N ASP A 225 -0.91 12.60 24.50
CA ASP A 225 -0.84 12.27 25.93
C ASP A 225 -0.71 10.75 26.12
N PHE A 226 -1.55 9.97 25.43
CA PHE A 226 -1.50 8.50 25.50
C PHE A 226 -0.14 7.94 25.07
N PHE A 227 0.41 8.40 23.93
CA PHE A 227 1.68 7.88 23.42
C PHE A 227 2.86 8.26 24.31
N GLU A 228 2.89 9.49 24.86
CA GLU A 228 3.89 9.93 25.83
C GLU A 228 3.83 9.08 27.11
N GLU A 229 2.64 8.94 27.69
CA GLU A 229 2.44 8.15 28.91
C GLU A 229 2.76 6.66 28.70
N TYR A 230 2.35 6.08 27.57
CA TYR A 230 2.68 4.69 27.25
C TYR A 230 4.20 4.52 27.17
N ARG A 231 4.87 5.43 26.46
CA ARG A 231 6.33 5.38 26.30
C ARG A 231 7.04 5.55 27.64
N GLN A 232 6.57 6.45 28.48
CA GLN A 232 7.09 6.66 29.83
C GLN A 232 6.90 5.40 30.69
N THR A 233 5.71 4.81 30.71
CA THR A 233 5.46 3.55 31.43
C THR A 233 6.42 2.46 30.98
N GLN A 234 6.66 2.33 29.67
CA GLN A 234 7.62 1.37 29.14
C GLN A 234 9.06 1.63 29.62
N ASP A 235 9.47 2.90 29.69
CA ASP A 235 10.80 3.29 30.17
C ASP A 235 10.95 3.09 31.68
N ASP A 236 9.88 3.24 32.46
CA ASP A 236 9.85 2.98 33.90
C ASP A 236 9.86 1.47 34.23
N HIS A 237 9.43 0.62 33.29
CA HIS A 237 9.48 -0.85 33.40
C HIS A 237 10.84 -1.46 32.99
N ARG A 238 11.91 -0.66 32.86
CA ARG A 238 13.23 -1.07 32.31
C ARG A 238 14.05 -2.13 33.10
N ASP A 239 13.43 -2.89 34.00
CA ASP A 239 14.06 -4.01 34.72
C ASP A 239 13.59 -5.41 34.22
N SER A 240 12.76 -5.52 33.19
CA SER A 240 12.19 -6.80 32.75
C SER A 240 12.41 -7.11 31.26
N ASP A 241 12.98 -8.29 31.01
CA ASP A 241 12.96 -9.12 29.79
C ASP A 241 12.76 -8.42 28.42
N ASP A 242 13.76 -8.55 27.54
CA ASP A 242 13.76 -7.95 26.20
C ASP A 242 12.56 -8.40 25.34
N TYR A 243 12.04 -9.62 25.53
CA TYR A 243 10.94 -10.15 24.72
C TYR A 243 9.62 -9.35 24.89
N PRO A 244 9.04 -9.24 26.11
CA PRO A 244 7.89 -8.36 26.35
C PRO A 244 8.12 -6.91 25.96
N SER A 245 9.32 -6.37 26.22
CA SER A 245 9.67 -4.99 25.89
C SER A 245 9.57 -4.72 24.38
N GLN A 246 10.11 -5.61 23.54
CA GLN A 246 10.00 -5.48 22.08
C GLN A 246 8.56 -5.65 21.58
N ALA A 247 7.78 -6.56 22.18
CA ALA A 247 6.38 -6.77 21.80
C ALA A 247 5.53 -5.50 22.06
N ARG A 248 5.74 -4.83 23.20
CA ARG A 248 5.05 -3.58 23.56
C ARG A 248 5.47 -2.42 22.66
N ARG A 249 6.76 -2.32 22.31
CA ARG A 249 7.26 -1.34 21.32
C ARG A 249 6.64 -1.55 19.94
N ALA A 250 6.54 -2.80 19.49
CA ALA A 250 5.91 -3.14 18.22
C ALA A 250 4.41 -2.79 18.23
N LEU A 251 3.70 -3.06 19.33
CA LEU A 251 2.30 -2.67 19.49
C LEU A 251 2.12 -1.14 19.41
N LEU A 252 2.95 -0.38 20.13
CA LEU A 252 2.88 1.09 20.13
C LEU A 252 3.07 1.69 18.74
N HIS A 253 4.07 1.19 18.01
CA HIS A 253 4.35 1.56 16.62
C HIS A 253 3.13 1.27 15.74
N GLU A 254 2.61 0.05 15.82
CA GLU A 254 1.45 -0.37 15.03
C GLU A 254 0.22 0.51 15.33
N MET A 255 -0.08 0.79 16.60
CA MET A 255 -1.18 1.67 17.01
C MET A 255 -1.06 3.07 16.39
N PHE A 256 0.15 3.60 16.26
CA PHE A 256 0.37 4.88 15.59
C PHE A 256 0.07 4.80 14.09
N ILE A 257 0.51 3.74 13.40
CA ILE A 257 0.17 3.53 11.97
C ILE A 257 -1.34 3.49 11.77
N TYR A 258 -2.08 2.74 12.60
CA TYR A 258 -3.55 2.70 12.51
C TYR A 258 -4.20 4.03 12.86
N THR A 259 -3.62 4.84 13.77
CA THR A 259 -4.11 6.20 14.05
C THR A 259 -4.04 7.07 12.80
N ILE A 260 -2.94 6.98 12.04
CA ILE A 260 -2.80 7.71 10.77
C ILE A 260 -3.75 7.16 9.70
N ALA A 261 -3.95 5.84 9.64
CA ALA A 261 -4.93 5.23 8.73
C ALA A 261 -6.37 5.70 9.03
N LEU A 262 -6.74 5.78 10.31
CA LEU A 262 -8.04 6.29 10.77
C LEU A 262 -8.23 7.76 10.35
N LEU A 263 -7.27 8.63 10.68
CA LEU A 263 -7.34 10.05 10.34
C LEU A 263 -7.37 10.29 8.85
N TRP A 264 -6.63 9.50 8.07
CA TRP A 264 -6.65 9.59 6.61
C TRP A 264 -8.02 9.22 6.05
N GLY A 265 -8.62 8.13 6.54
CA GLY A 265 -9.97 7.72 6.16
C GLY A 265 -11.04 8.75 6.51
N ALA A 266 -10.84 9.50 7.60
CA ALA A 266 -11.72 10.58 8.05
C ALA A 266 -11.41 11.95 7.44
N GLU A 267 -10.42 12.05 6.55
CA GLU A 267 -9.95 13.30 5.92
C GLU A 267 -9.44 14.37 6.91
N GLU A 268 -9.00 13.96 8.09
CA GLU A 268 -8.49 14.82 9.17
C GLU A 268 -6.99 15.15 8.98
N TYR A 269 -6.66 15.72 7.82
CA TYR A 269 -5.27 15.92 7.39
C TYR A 269 -4.43 16.81 8.33
N SER A 270 -5.05 17.82 8.93
CA SER A 270 -4.39 18.70 9.90
C SER A 270 -3.97 17.97 11.17
N LYS A 271 -4.77 17.00 11.63
CA LYS A 271 -4.47 16.18 12.81
C LYS A 271 -3.32 15.22 12.54
N ILE A 272 -3.22 14.68 11.31
CA ILE A 272 -2.07 13.87 10.88
C ILE A 272 -0.80 14.69 10.99
N ARG A 273 -0.80 15.91 10.43
CA ARG A 273 0.37 16.80 10.48
C ARG A 273 0.73 17.19 11.91
N ASP A 274 -0.26 17.54 12.74
CA ASP A 274 -0.05 17.88 14.15
C ASP A 274 0.68 16.74 14.87
N LEU A 275 0.17 15.51 14.81
CA LEU A 275 0.82 14.36 15.45
C LEU A 275 2.24 14.09 14.93
N ILE A 276 2.52 14.32 13.65
CA ILE A 276 3.87 14.07 13.10
C ILE A 276 4.86 15.17 13.46
N THR A 277 4.41 16.44 13.49
CA THR A 277 5.29 17.61 13.64
C THR A 277 5.33 18.19 15.06
N ARG A 278 4.44 17.73 15.94
CA ARG A 278 4.36 18.11 17.35
C ARG A 278 5.67 17.80 18.07
N THR A 279 6.05 18.69 18.99
CA THR A 279 7.08 18.41 19.99
C THR A 279 6.47 17.57 21.10
N TYR A 280 7.06 16.40 21.32
CA TYR A 280 6.68 15.49 22.39
C TYR A 280 7.58 15.68 23.61
N PHE A 281 7.13 15.13 24.73
CA PHE A 281 7.86 15.20 26.00
C PHE A 281 8.09 13.81 26.57
N LEU A 282 9.34 13.53 26.94
CA LEU A 282 9.72 12.32 27.65
C LEU A 282 10.23 12.70 29.03
N GLY A 283 9.46 12.31 30.04
CA GLY A 283 9.89 12.21 31.43
C GLY A 283 10.11 10.76 31.83
N GLY A 284 10.81 10.53 32.93
CA GLY A 284 10.89 9.20 33.52
C GLY A 284 11.21 9.28 35.00
N LYS A 285 10.95 8.20 35.76
CA LYS A 285 11.21 8.15 37.20
C LYS A 285 12.65 8.52 37.59
N TYR A 286 13.59 8.38 36.65
CA TYR A 286 15.02 8.62 36.84
C TYR A 286 15.65 9.58 35.82
N ARG A 287 14.86 10.35 35.06
CA ARG A 287 15.38 11.25 34.01
C ARG A 287 14.66 12.59 34.01
N GLU A 288 15.41 13.65 33.77
CA GLU A 288 14.84 14.98 33.53
C GLU A 288 13.94 14.96 32.29
N ASN A 289 12.85 15.75 32.35
CA ASN A 289 11.96 15.93 31.21
C ASN A 289 12.74 16.52 30.04
N LYS A 290 12.69 15.85 28.89
CA LYS A 290 13.33 16.31 27.66
C LYS A 290 12.32 16.37 26.52
N THR A 291 12.57 17.28 25.58
CA THR A 291 11.87 17.30 24.30
C THR A 291 12.23 16.06 23.49
N ALA A 292 11.26 15.53 22.77
CA ALA A 292 11.34 14.34 21.95
C ALA A 292 10.59 14.56 20.63
N LYS A 293 10.98 13.82 19.59
CA LYS A 293 10.23 13.76 18.33
C LYS A 293 9.31 12.56 18.31
N LEU A 294 8.37 12.52 17.37
CA LEU A 294 7.47 11.37 17.18
C LEU A 294 8.23 10.03 17.18
N THR A 295 9.35 9.95 16.45
CA THR A 295 10.15 8.72 16.35
C THR A 295 10.76 8.29 17.67
N ASP A 296 11.03 9.21 18.61
CA ASP A 296 11.50 8.83 19.95
C ASP A 296 10.38 8.21 20.81
N ILE A 297 9.13 8.52 20.50
CA ILE A 297 7.95 8.09 21.25
C ILE A 297 7.44 6.74 20.77
N VAL A 298 7.04 6.65 19.51
CA VAL A 298 6.24 5.52 19.00
C VAL A 298 7.05 4.52 18.17
N TYR A 299 8.21 4.91 17.65
CA TYR A 299 8.94 4.07 16.70
C TYR A 299 9.64 2.90 17.40
N ALA A 300 9.37 1.68 16.92
CA ALA A 300 10.02 0.47 17.48
C ALA A 300 11.53 0.42 17.17
N GLY A 301 11.96 0.99 16.04
CA GLY A 301 13.37 1.05 15.63
C GLY A 301 14.07 -0.30 15.61
N GLY A 302 15.32 -0.34 16.08
CA GLY A 302 16.13 -1.56 16.16
C GLY A 302 15.66 -2.58 17.20
N HIS A 303 14.59 -2.29 17.96
CA HIS A 303 14.07 -3.16 19.01
C HIS A 303 13.00 -4.12 18.48
N THR A 304 13.29 -4.77 17.35
CA THR A 304 12.39 -5.72 16.70
C THR A 304 13.06 -7.06 16.40
N ASN A 305 14.38 -7.18 16.63
CA ASN A 305 15.19 -8.33 16.24
C ASN A 305 14.70 -9.67 16.83
N LEU A 306 14.05 -9.67 18.01
CA LEU A 306 13.49 -10.91 18.57
C LEU A 306 12.25 -11.36 17.81
N ILE A 307 11.40 -10.41 17.41
CA ILE A 307 10.18 -10.67 16.60
C ILE A 307 10.58 -11.11 15.19
N GLU A 308 11.55 -10.39 14.60
CA GLU A 308 12.19 -10.73 13.33
C GLU A 308 12.68 -12.18 13.30
N ASN A 309 13.46 -12.57 14.31
CA ASN A 309 14.02 -13.91 14.41
C ASN A 309 12.95 -14.97 14.69
N ALA A 310 11.95 -14.67 15.52
CA ALA A 310 10.87 -15.59 15.83
C ALA A 310 10.06 -15.91 14.57
N LYS A 311 9.63 -14.89 13.82
CA LYS A 311 8.84 -15.07 12.60
C LYS A 311 9.62 -15.83 11.51
N LYS A 312 10.90 -15.50 11.30
CA LYS A 312 11.76 -16.23 10.34
C LYS A 312 11.88 -17.72 10.67
N LYS A 313 12.02 -18.06 11.96
CA LYS A 313 12.13 -19.45 12.42
C LYS A 313 10.83 -20.22 12.29
N VAL A 314 9.71 -19.64 12.72
CA VAL A 314 8.39 -20.29 12.69
C VAL A 314 7.98 -20.65 11.27
N ASP A 315 8.12 -19.71 10.34
CA ASP A 315 7.69 -19.94 8.95
C ASP A 315 8.78 -20.63 8.11
N ASN A 316 9.96 -20.84 8.69
CA ASN A 316 11.15 -21.30 7.98
C ASN A 316 11.41 -20.50 6.68
N LYS A 317 11.30 -19.17 6.77
CA LYS A 317 11.40 -18.25 5.63
C LYS A 317 12.15 -16.97 6.01
N ASN A 318 13.02 -16.51 5.11
CA ASN A 318 13.72 -15.24 5.29
C ASN A 318 12.86 -14.08 4.80
N TYR A 319 12.35 -13.28 5.74
CA TYR A 319 11.66 -12.02 5.48
C TYR A 319 12.60 -10.82 5.49
N TYR A 320 12.26 -9.77 4.74
CA TYR A 320 12.88 -8.45 4.88
C TYR A 320 12.65 -7.88 6.28
N SER A 321 11.39 -7.95 6.74
CA SER A 321 11.02 -7.75 8.14
C SER A 321 9.97 -8.78 8.58
N GLY A 322 10.32 -9.61 9.55
CA GLY A 322 9.41 -10.51 10.24
C GLY A 322 8.36 -9.75 11.06
N LEU A 323 8.65 -8.55 11.57
CA LEU A 323 7.63 -7.72 12.21
C LEU A 323 6.59 -7.22 11.19
N ALA A 324 7.03 -6.70 10.05
CA ALA A 324 6.11 -6.26 9.01
C ALA A 324 5.33 -7.45 8.40
N GLN A 325 5.94 -8.63 8.29
CA GLN A 325 5.21 -9.87 7.96
C GLN A 325 4.11 -10.14 9.00
N GLN A 326 4.44 -10.06 10.29
CA GLN A 326 3.48 -10.25 11.38
C GLN A 326 2.29 -9.29 11.26
N TRP A 327 2.54 -8.00 11.04
CA TRP A 327 1.47 -7.02 10.82
C TRP A 327 0.63 -7.32 9.58
N SER A 328 1.27 -7.75 8.48
CA SER A 328 0.56 -8.04 7.23
C SER A 328 -0.45 -9.20 7.34
N GLU A 329 -0.18 -10.17 8.21
CA GLU A 329 -1.05 -11.33 8.47
C GLU A 329 -2.16 -11.02 9.48
N HIS A 330 -1.98 -9.98 10.29
CA HIS A 330 -2.87 -9.64 11.40
C HIS A 330 -3.44 -8.21 11.30
N VAL A 331 -3.73 -7.78 10.08
CA VAL A 331 -4.41 -6.49 9.82
C VAL A 331 -5.67 -6.38 10.68
N MET A 332 -6.03 -5.22 11.22
CA MET A 332 -7.25 -5.06 11.99
C MET A 332 -8.49 -5.23 11.09
N ALA A 333 -9.54 -5.86 11.59
CA ALA A 333 -10.81 -5.95 10.87
C ALA A 333 -11.34 -4.54 10.52
N GLY A 334 -11.87 -4.38 9.31
CA GLY A 334 -12.29 -3.07 8.79
C GLY A 334 -11.20 -2.29 8.06
N TYR A 335 -9.94 -2.70 8.16
CA TYR A 335 -8.82 -2.13 7.42
C TYR A 335 -8.29 -3.12 6.37
N SER A 336 -7.74 -2.60 5.27
CA SER A 336 -6.96 -3.36 4.30
C SER A 336 -5.47 -3.17 4.52
N LEU A 337 -4.65 -4.14 4.10
CA LEU A 337 -3.20 -4.02 4.12
C LEU A 337 -2.71 -2.79 3.34
N ASP A 338 -3.43 -2.42 2.26
CA ASP A 338 -3.12 -1.22 1.48
C ASP A 338 -3.32 0.06 2.30
N GLN A 339 -4.36 0.15 3.14
CA GLN A 339 -4.59 1.34 4.00
C GLN A 339 -3.50 1.48 5.05
N VAL A 340 -3.13 0.38 5.70
CA VAL A 340 -2.11 0.37 6.76
C VAL A 340 -0.73 0.67 6.17
N THR A 341 -0.39 0.04 5.04
CA THR A 341 0.88 0.32 4.34
C THR A 341 0.92 1.74 3.80
N PHE A 342 -0.20 2.28 3.31
CA PHE A 342 -0.29 3.67 2.89
C PHE A 342 -0.02 4.63 4.06
N ALA A 343 -0.60 4.37 5.23
CA ALA A 343 -0.36 5.19 6.42
C ALA A 343 1.11 5.16 6.84
N ASP A 344 1.74 3.98 6.83
CA ASP A 344 3.18 3.81 7.12
C ASP A 344 4.06 4.60 6.12
N LEU A 345 3.78 4.51 4.82
CA LEU A 345 4.45 5.29 3.77
C LEU A 345 4.20 6.79 3.89
N LEU A 346 3.01 7.19 4.32
CA LEU A 346 2.66 8.59 4.52
C LEU A 346 3.48 9.19 5.65
N ILE A 347 3.64 8.48 6.79
CA ILE A 347 4.48 8.93 7.91
C ILE A 347 5.93 9.10 7.44
N TYR A 348 6.48 8.13 6.69
CA TYR A 348 7.82 8.24 6.10
C TYR A 348 7.96 9.51 5.27
N ASN A 349 7.09 9.71 4.28
CA ASN A 349 7.19 10.84 3.38
C ASN A 349 7.00 12.18 4.10
N LEU A 350 6.09 12.27 5.06
CA LEU A 350 5.92 13.48 5.86
C LEU A 350 7.12 13.74 6.77
N SER A 351 7.74 12.70 7.34
CA SER A 351 8.98 12.87 8.12
C SER A 351 10.10 13.44 7.26
N VAL A 352 10.22 13.03 5.99
CA VAL A 352 11.20 13.58 5.04
C VAL A 352 10.91 15.05 4.71
N LEU A 353 9.65 15.43 4.55
CA LEU A 353 9.25 16.80 4.20
C LEU A 353 9.39 17.77 5.40
N GLU A 354 9.08 17.33 6.61
CA GLU A 354 9.00 18.22 7.77
C GLU A 354 10.30 18.27 8.58
N GLU A 355 11.00 17.14 8.77
CA GLU A 355 12.19 17.09 9.60
C GLU A 355 13.40 17.81 8.97
N PRO A 356 14.40 18.24 9.77
CA PRO A 356 15.66 18.75 9.26
C PRO A 356 16.43 17.71 8.43
N GLU A 357 17.29 18.20 7.55
CA GLU A 357 18.24 17.38 6.79
C GLU A 357 19.19 16.64 7.76
N ASN A 358 19.60 15.42 7.39
CA ASN A 358 20.49 14.54 8.17
C ASN A 358 19.93 14.02 9.51
N THR A 359 18.60 13.97 9.65
CA THR A 359 17.94 13.27 10.75
C THR A 359 17.60 11.83 10.37
N TRP A 360 17.31 10.99 11.36
CA TRP A 360 16.73 9.67 11.12
C TRP A 360 15.23 9.83 10.86
N TYR A 361 14.84 9.62 9.62
CA TYR A 361 13.44 9.62 9.20
C TYR A 361 12.74 8.35 9.66
N TRP A 362 11.41 8.38 9.66
CA TRP A 362 10.61 7.19 9.87
C TRP A 362 10.90 6.16 8.78
N PHE A 363 11.36 4.97 9.13
CA PHE A 363 11.54 3.90 8.14
C PHE A 363 10.25 3.07 8.03
N PRO A 364 9.56 3.06 6.87
CA PRO A 364 8.23 2.49 6.72
C PRO A 364 8.29 0.96 6.62
N MET A 365 8.19 0.24 7.73
CA MET A 365 8.48 -1.19 7.77
C MET A 365 7.62 -2.04 6.81
N LEU A 366 6.40 -1.60 6.47
CA LEU A 366 5.47 -2.32 5.59
C LEU A 366 5.73 -2.12 4.09
N TYR A 367 6.65 -1.23 3.68
CA TYR A 367 6.79 -0.84 2.27
C TYR A 367 7.02 -2.03 1.32
N VAL A 368 7.78 -3.05 1.75
CA VAL A 368 8.07 -4.26 0.97
C VAL A 368 6.85 -5.15 0.72
N TYR A 369 5.77 -4.95 1.48
CA TYR A 369 4.50 -5.65 1.32
C TYR A 369 3.48 -4.83 0.52
N GLY A 370 3.82 -3.60 0.14
CA GLY A 370 2.99 -2.70 -0.65
C GLY A 370 3.81 -1.83 -1.60
N LEU A 371 4.83 -2.39 -2.26
CA LEU A 371 5.65 -1.68 -3.25
C LEU A 371 4.82 -1.06 -4.38
N GLU A 372 3.72 -1.71 -4.74
CA GLU A 372 2.74 -1.22 -5.71
C GLU A 372 1.46 -0.69 -5.04
N ASN A 373 1.58 -0.08 -3.84
CA ASN A 373 0.41 0.40 -3.10
C ASN A 373 -0.41 1.38 -3.96
N PRO A 374 -1.66 1.02 -4.35
CA PRO A 374 -2.46 1.83 -5.27
C PRO A 374 -3.01 3.09 -4.58
N MET A 375 -3.03 3.16 -3.25
CA MET A 375 -3.42 4.38 -2.55
C MET A 375 -2.28 5.39 -2.56
N PHE A 376 -1.05 4.95 -2.30
CA PHE A 376 0.13 5.82 -2.28
C PHE A 376 0.41 6.42 -3.66
N SER A 377 0.40 5.60 -4.71
CA SER A 377 0.57 6.10 -6.08
C SER A 377 -0.53 7.10 -6.48
N ARG A 378 -1.80 6.82 -6.15
CA ARG A 378 -2.91 7.75 -6.40
C ARG A 378 -2.79 9.04 -5.58
N PHE A 379 -2.35 8.95 -4.33
CA PHE A 379 -2.06 10.11 -3.49
C PHE A 379 -0.98 10.99 -4.14
N ALA A 380 0.17 10.41 -4.48
CA ALA A 380 1.28 11.14 -5.07
C ALA A 380 0.86 11.81 -6.40
N ILE A 381 0.24 11.07 -7.32
CA ILE A 381 -0.25 11.60 -8.62
C ILE A 381 -1.22 12.77 -8.44
N ARG A 382 -2.08 12.72 -7.42
CA ARG A 382 -3.05 13.80 -7.15
C ARG A 382 -2.39 15.12 -6.76
N LEU A 383 -1.14 15.10 -6.26
CA LEU A 383 -0.40 16.33 -5.94
C LEU A 383 -0.05 17.18 -7.18
N LYS A 384 -0.20 16.63 -8.40
CA LYS A 384 -0.15 17.43 -9.63
C LYS A 384 -1.26 18.49 -9.69
N SER A 385 -2.40 18.27 -9.04
CA SER A 385 -3.55 19.18 -9.06
C SER A 385 -3.49 20.24 -7.95
N ALA A 386 -3.62 21.51 -8.33
CA ALA A 386 -3.72 22.64 -7.41
C ALA A 386 -4.94 22.52 -6.50
N HIS A 387 -6.08 22.04 -7.02
CA HIS A 387 -7.26 21.75 -6.20
C HIS A 387 -6.97 20.72 -5.10
N GLN A 388 -6.29 19.61 -5.42
CA GLN A 388 -5.97 18.58 -4.43
C GLN A 388 -4.94 19.08 -3.41
N LEU A 389 -3.95 19.87 -3.82
CA LEU A 389 -3.02 20.50 -2.88
C LEU A 389 -3.73 21.42 -1.88
N LYS A 390 -4.71 22.20 -2.35
CA LYS A 390 -5.54 23.02 -1.46
C LYS A 390 -6.33 22.18 -0.46
N ARG A 391 -6.88 21.04 -0.90
CA ARG A 391 -7.59 20.09 -0.02
C ARG A 391 -6.65 19.47 1.02
N LEU A 392 -5.41 19.17 0.63
CA LEU A 392 -4.39 18.58 1.48
C LEU A 392 -3.55 19.63 2.23
N ALA A 393 -3.92 20.91 2.21
CA ALA A 393 -3.13 21.98 2.82
C ALA A 393 -2.87 21.73 4.32
N GLY A 394 -3.85 21.17 5.04
CA GLY A 394 -3.67 20.78 6.44
C GLY A 394 -2.57 19.73 6.67
N LEU A 395 -2.26 18.91 5.66
CA LEU A 395 -1.24 17.86 5.72
C LEU A 395 0.19 18.39 5.59
N VAL A 396 0.37 19.43 4.77
CA VAL A 396 1.68 19.99 4.40
C VAL A 396 1.96 21.34 5.07
N GLY A 397 0.99 21.92 5.76
CA GLY A 397 1.14 23.20 6.45
C GLY A 397 1.08 24.36 5.46
N ASP A 398 2.24 24.94 5.11
CA ASP A 398 2.28 26.02 4.12
C ASP A 398 2.12 25.45 2.70
N ALA A 399 0.89 25.48 2.21
CA ALA A 399 0.53 25.06 0.86
C ALA A 399 0.79 26.15 -0.21
N SER A 400 1.49 27.24 0.13
CA SER A 400 1.98 28.18 -0.87
C SER A 400 2.98 27.48 -1.82
N PRO A 401 3.12 27.93 -3.08
CA PRO A 401 4.13 27.38 -3.98
C PRO A 401 5.54 27.37 -3.37
N ALA A 402 5.90 28.44 -2.65
CA ALA A 402 7.20 28.54 -2.00
C ALA A 402 7.38 27.51 -0.85
N GLY A 403 6.36 27.35 -0.01
CA GLY A 403 6.40 26.38 1.10
C GLY A 403 6.38 24.92 0.63
N ILE A 404 5.70 24.64 -0.48
CA ILE A 404 5.73 23.31 -1.12
C ILE A 404 7.11 23.08 -1.75
N ASP A 405 7.63 24.06 -2.51
CA ASP A 405 8.94 23.96 -3.14
C ASP A 405 10.04 23.68 -2.12
N GLU A 406 10.07 24.41 -0.99
CA GLU A 406 11.04 24.20 0.09
C GLU A 406 11.03 22.75 0.61
N ARG A 407 9.85 22.20 0.91
CA ARG A 407 9.70 20.83 1.41
C ARG A 407 10.10 19.80 0.35
N ILE A 408 9.68 20.02 -0.90
CA ILE A 408 10.02 19.13 -2.01
C ILE A 408 11.52 19.12 -2.26
N GLN A 409 12.24 20.24 -2.09
CA GLN A 409 13.70 20.25 -2.20
C GLN A 409 14.39 19.33 -1.18
N LYS A 410 13.85 19.18 0.04
CA LYS A 410 14.38 18.19 1.01
C LYS A 410 14.24 16.77 0.47
N MET A 411 13.09 16.44 -0.11
CA MET A 411 12.86 15.12 -0.71
C MET A 411 13.70 14.90 -1.97
N VAL A 412 13.93 15.92 -2.79
CA VAL A 412 14.85 15.87 -3.94
C VAL A 412 16.26 15.52 -3.47
N LYS A 413 16.76 16.19 -2.44
CA LYS A 413 18.09 15.91 -1.86
C LYS A 413 18.19 14.47 -1.34
N LEU A 414 17.17 13.98 -0.62
CA LEU A 414 17.15 12.59 -0.17
C LEU A 414 17.13 11.62 -1.36
N SER A 415 16.33 11.91 -2.40
CA SER A 415 16.22 11.06 -3.59
C SER A 415 17.51 10.97 -4.41
N ALA A 416 18.41 11.95 -4.27
CA ALA A 416 19.72 11.97 -4.90
C ALA A 416 20.79 11.20 -4.11
N ASN A 417 20.51 10.84 -2.84
CA ASN A 417 21.35 10.02 -1.98
C ASN A 417 20.78 8.58 -1.88
N ASP A 418 21.41 7.72 -1.08
CA ASP A 418 20.88 6.38 -0.79
C ASP A 418 19.53 6.48 -0.07
N LYS A 419 18.44 6.11 -0.76
CA LYS A 419 17.10 6.06 -0.16
C LYS A 419 17.00 4.92 0.85
N TYR A 420 16.01 5.06 1.73
CA TYR A 420 15.76 4.09 2.80
C TYR A 420 15.29 2.77 2.18
N ARG A 421 16.00 1.68 2.49
CA ARG A 421 15.65 0.32 2.08
C ARG A 421 16.10 -0.71 3.11
N TYR A 422 15.49 -1.88 3.10
CA TYR A 422 16.07 -3.03 3.79
C TYR A 422 17.38 -3.44 3.13
N ASN A 423 18.39 -3.80 3.92
CA ASN A 423 19.73 -4.15 3.42
C ASN A 423 19.75 -5.25 2.36
N SER A 424 18.80 -6.18 2.39
CA SER A 424 18.70 -7.27 1.42
C SER A 424 17.68 -7.01 0.31
N SER A 425 16.98 -5.86 0.31
CA SER A 425 15.99 -5.50 -0.69
C SER A 425 16.64 -4.73 -1.84
N PHE A 426 16.29 -5.09 -3.08
CA PHE A 426 16.61 -4.28 -4.25
C PHE A 426 15.73 -3.01 -4.31
N GLU A 427 14.52 -3.10 -3.75
CA GLU A 427 13.52 -2.05 -3.80
C GLU A 427 13.67 -1.09 -2.62
N GLU A 428 13.51 0.20 -2.93
CA GLU A 428 13.57 1.32 -2.00
C GLU A 428 12.18 1.69 -1.47
N ALA A 429 12.12 2.28 -0.28
CA ALA A 429 10.89 2.83 0.26
C ALA A 429 10.38 3.97 -0.66
N PRO A 430 9.15 3.86 -1.22
CA PRO A 430 8.65 4.83 -2.17
C PRO A 430 8.57 6.25 -1.62
N LEU A 431 9.08 7.20 -2.40
CA LEU A 431 8.88 8.63 -2.20
C LEU A 431 7.78 9.16 -3.10
N ILE A 432 7.16 10.29 -2.74
CA ILE A 432 6.22 11.01 -3.62
C ILE A 432 6.86 11.27 -5.00
N LEU A 433 8.15 11.61 -5.01
CA LEU A 433 8.90 11.94 -6.22
C LEU A 433 9.11 10.75 -7.18
N ASP A 434 8.85 9.52 -6.73
CA ASP A 434 8.91 8.34 -7.61
C ASP A 434 7.69 8.26 -8.54
N TYR A 435 6.62 9.01 -8.26
CA TYR A 435 5.38 9.03 -9.04
C TYR A 435 5.09 10.38 -9.71
N VAL A 436 5.64 11.48 -9.19
CA VAL A 436 5.41 12.84 -9.67
C VAL A 436 6.70 13.64 -9.64
N LYS A 437 7.05 14.29 -10.76
CA LYS A 437 8.23 15.16 -10.77
C LYS A 437 7.97 16.43 -9.96
N ALA A 438 9.00 16.96 -9.32
CA ALA A 438 8.91 18.16 -8.50
C ALA A 438 8.29 19.36 -9.25
N ASP A 439 8.63 19.55 -10.53
CA ASP A 439 8.13 20.62 -11.39
C ASP A 439 6.68 20.42 -11.88
N GLU A 440 6.10 19.23 -11.70
CA GLU A 440 4.71 18.91 -12.05
C GLU A 440 3.73 19.16 -10.90
N ILE A 441 4.21 19.34 -9.66
CA ILE A 441 3.38 19.52 -8.47
C ILE A 441 2.60 20.84 -8.57
N GLY A 442 1.27 20.76 -8.38
CA GLY A 442 0.37 21.90 -8.43
C GLY A 442 0.22 22.59 -9.79
N LYS A 443 0.64 21.95 -10.89
CA LYS A 443 0.56 22.54 -12.24
C LYS A 443 -0.75 22.24 -12.97
N LEU A 444 -1.44 21.17 -12.59
CA LEU A 444 -2.78 20.87 -13.09
C LEU A 444 -3.81 21.66 -12.28
N PRO A 445 -4.94 22.04 -12.89
CA PRO A 445 -6.03 22.72 -12.18
C PRO A 445 -6.57 21.91 -10.99
#